data_AF-A0A1G7ZGT4-F1
#
_entry.id   AF-A0A1G7ZGT4-F1
#
_cell.length_a   1.000
_cell.length_b   1.000
_cell.length_c   1.000
_cell.angle_alpha   90.00
_cell.angle_beta   90.00
_cell.angle_gamma   90.00
#
_symmetry.space_group_name_H-M   'P 1'
#
loop_
_entity.id
_entity.type
_entity.pdbx_description
1 polymer ?
#
loop_
_entity_poly.entity_id
_entity_poly.type
_entity_poly.pdbx_seq_one_letter_code
_entity_poly.pdbx_strand_id
1 'polypeptide(L)'
;MNDFKGRHFTGEVVLWAVRWYCRYGISYRDLETMMAERGVRVDHSTIYRWVQKYAPEMERLMRWQWRRPMSGSWRVDETYIKVRGKW
;
A
#
# COMPACT_ATOMS: atom_id res chain seq x y z
N MET A 1 9.59 -12.15 -15.92
CA MET A 1 8.77 -13.02 -15.06
C MET A 1 7.48 -12.26 -14.82
N ASN A 2 6.31 -12.84 -15.06
CA ASN A 2 5.05 -12.08 -14.93
C ASN A 2 4.70 -11.99 -13.42
N ASP A 3 4.95 -10.83 -12.79
CA ASP A 3 4.84 -10.63 -11.32
C ASP A 3 3.42 -10.86 -10.76
N PHE A 4 2.44 -10.95 -11.66
CA PHE A 4 1.02 -11.20 -11.38
C PHE A 4 0.55 -12.59 -11.85
N LYS A 5 1.46 -13.49 -12.25
CA LYS A 5 1.10 -14.85 -12.69
C LYS A 5 0.38 -15.61 -11.56
N GLY A 6 -0.77 -16.20 -11.88
CA GLY A 6 -1.59 -16.96 -10.93
C GLY A 6 -2.53 -16.12 -10.05
N ARG A 7 -2.69 -14.82 -10.34
CA ARG A 7 -3.66 -13.95 -9.67
C ARG A 7 -5.03 -14.04 -10.35
N HIS A 8 -6.10 -14.06 -9.56
CA HIS A 8 -7.48 -13.96 -10.06
C HIS A 8 -7.81 -12.58 -10.64
N PHE A 9 -7.11 -11.54 -10.19
CA PHE A 9 -7.30 -10.15 -10.63
C PHE A 9 -6.15 -9.70 -11.51
N THR A 10 -6.43 -8.77 -12.44
CA THR A 10 -5.41 -8.13 -13.27
C THR A 10 -4.40 -7.39 -12.40
N GLY A 11 -3.15 -7.33 -12.87
CA GLY A 11 -2.09 -6.62 -12.14
C GLY A 11 -2.40 -5.15 -11.91
N GLU A 12 -3.13 -4.51 -12.83
CA GLU A 12 -3.58 -3.13 -12.69
C GLU A 12 -4.49 -2.92 -11.46
N VAL A 13 -5.53 -3.75 -11.30
CA VAL A 13 -6.45 -3.67 -10.15
C VAL A 13 -5.69 -3.78 -8.83
N VAL A 14 -4.74 -4.72 -8.78
CA VAL A 14 -3.88 -4.95 -7.62
C VAL A 14 -3.02 -3.71 -7.33
N LEU A 15 -2.37 -3.15 -8.34
CA LEU A 15 -1.52 -1.97 -8.20
C LEU A 15 -2.32 -0.73 -7.79
N TRP A 16 -3.52 -0.54 -8.35
CA TRP A 16 -4.43 0.55 -7.95
C TRP A 16 -4.80 0.46 -6.49
N ALA A 17 -5.18 -0.74 -6.01
CA ALA A 17 -5.51 -0.98 -4.62
C ALA A 17 -4.34 -0.65 -3.68
N VAL A 18 -3.15 -1.18 -3.97
CA VAL A 18 -1.94 -0.97 -3.16
C VAL A 18 -1.52 0.50 -3.17
N ARG A 19 -1.54 1.15 -4.34
CA ARG A 19 -1.20 2.58 -4.48
C ARG A 19 -2.11 3.45 -3.63
N TRP A 20 -3.40 3.20 -3.66
CA TRP A 20 -4.37 3.99 -2.91
C TRP A 20 -4.21 3.86 -1.41
N TYR A 21 -3.98 2.64 -0.92
CA TYR A 21 -3.66 2.41 0.47
C TYR A 21 -2.41 3.21 0.90
N CYS A 22 -1.31 3.09 0.15
CA CYS A 22 -0.04 3.76 0.48
C CYS A 22 -0.10 5.29 0.36
N ARG A 23 -0.91 5.85 -0.56
CA ARG A 23 -0.96 7.29 -0.86
C ARG A 23 -1.92 8.05 0.06
N TYR A 24 -3.08 7.48 0.36
CA TYR A 24 -4.20 8.22 0.96
C TYR A 24 -4.57 7.75 2.37
N GLY A 25 -3.93 6.70 2.91
CA GLY A 25 -4.20 6.22 4.27
C GLY A 25 -5.60 5.63 4.47
N ILE A 26 -6.21 5.11 3.39
CA ILE A 26 -7.55 4.53 3.38
C ILE A 26 -7.54 3.18 4.13
N SER A 27 -8.58 2.90 4.93
CA SER A 27 -8.68 1.60 5.60
C SER A 27 -8.92 0.47 4.59
N TYR A 28 -8.53 -0.76 4.93
CA TYR A 28 -8.75 -1.90 4.02
C TYR A 28 -10.23 -2.17 3.73
N ARG A 29 -11.12 -1.87 4.68
CA ARG A 29 -12.58 -2.05 4.54
C ARG A 29 -13.21 -0.98 3.65
N ASP A 30 -12.73 0.26 3.78
CA ASP A 30 -13.16 1.34 2.90
C ASP A 30 -12.67 1.06 1.47
N LEU A 31 -11.44 0.55 1.32
CA LEU A 31 -10.91 0.18 0.02
C LEU A 31 -11.71 -0.96 -0.64
N GLU A 32 -12.14 -1.95 0.14
CA GLU A 32 -13.06 -3.00 -0.32
C GLU A 32 -14.37 -2.41 -0.84
N THR A 33 -14.96 -1.46 -0.10
CA THR A 33 -16.20 -0.78 -0.50
C THR A 33 -16.00 0.02 -1.80
N MET A 34 -14.92 0.80 -1.90
CA MET A 34 -14.58 1.57 -3.11
C MET A 34 -14.31 0.67 -4.33
N MET A 35 -13.74 -0.51 -4.13
CA MET A 35 -13.53 -1.49 -5.21
C MET A 35 -14.87 -2.10 -5.64
N ALA A 36 -15.76 -2.41 -4.69
CA ALA A 36 -17.09 -2.92 -4.98
C ALA A 36 -17.93 -1.92 -5.80
N GLU A 37 -17.86 -0.62 -5.47
CA GLU A 37 -18.50 0.46 -6.25
C GLU A 37 -18.01 0.51 -7.71
N ARG A 38 -16.77 0.09 -7.95
CA ARG A 38 -16.16 0.00 -9.29
C ARG A 38 -16.40 -1.33 -9.99
N GLY A 39 -17.25 -2.19 -9.43
CA GLY A 39 -17.56 -3.52 -9.96
C GLY A 39 -16.53 -4.59 -9.65
N VAL A 40 -15.54 -4.30 -8.78
CA VAL A 40 -14.47 -5.23 -8.41
C VAL A 40 -14.73 -5.76 -7.00
N ARG A 41 -15.27 -6.97 -6.90
CA ARG A 41 -15.53 -7.62 -5.60
C ARG A 41 -14.25 -8.26 -5.05
N VAL A 42 -13.61 -7.61 -4.09
CA VAL A 42 -12.39 -8.10 -3.42
C VAL A 42 -12.55 -7.91 -1.91
N ASP A 43 -12.29 -8.98 -1.15
CA ASP A 43 -12.30 -8.92 0.31
C ASP A 43 -11.10 -8.13 0.87
N HIS A 44 -11.30 -7.34 1.93
CA HIS A 44 -10.25 -6.55 2.59
C HIS A 44 -8.99 -7.37 2.98
N SER A 45 -9.13 -8.67 3.34
CA SER A 45 -7.98 -9.53 3.66
C SER A 45 -7.12 -9.81 2.43
N THR A 46 -7.71 -9.83 1.24
CA THR A 46 -6.99 -10.01 -0.03
C THR A 46 -6.17 -8.76 -0.36
N ILE A 47 -6.76 -7.57 -0.15
CA ILE A 47 -6.07 -6.29 -0.29
C ILE A 47 -4.89 -6.22 0.70
N TYR A 48 -5.10 -6.61 1.96
CA TYR A 48 -4.04 -6.67 2.95
C TYR A 48 -2.85 -7.53 2.48
N ARG A 49 -3.12 -8.74 1.97
CA ARG A 49 -2.07 -9.62 1.41
C ARG A 49 -1.34 -9.00 0.22
N TRP A 50 -2.03 -8.23 -0.62
CA TRP A 50 -1.40 -7.52 -1.74
C TRP A 50 -0.48 -6.41 -1.27
N VAL A 51 -0.93 -5.60 -0.30
CA VAL A 51 -0.12 -4.53 0.29
C VAL A 51 1.15 -5.11 0.91
N GLN A 52 1.03 -6.17 1.72
CA GLN A 52 2.18 -6.84 2.34
C GLN A 52 3.19 -7.34 1.29
N LYS A 53 2.73 -7.86 0.16
CA LYS A 53 3.61 -8.39 -0.88
C LYS A 53 4.24 -7.29 -1.76
N TYR A 54 3.46 -6.32 -2.22
CA TYR A 54 3.91 -5.39 -3.26
C TYR A 54 4.31 -4.02 -2.78
N ALA A 55 3.85 -3.56 -1.61
CA ALA A 55 4.27 -2.26 -1.10
C ALA A 55 5.80 -2.16 -0.93
N PRO A 56 6.53 -3.18 -0.41
CA PRO A 56 7.99 -3.13 -0.32
C PRO A 56 8.67 -3.08 -1.70
N GLU A 57 8.10 -3.78 -2.67
CA GLU A 57 8.64 -3.83 -4.04
C GLU A 57 8.44 -2.49 -4.76
N MET A 58 7.26 -1.89 -4.61
CA MET A 58 6.97 -0.54 -5.08
C MET A 58 7.90 0.49 -4.43
N GLU A 59 8.09 0.42 -3.12
CA GLU A 59 9.02 1.31 -2.41
C GLU A 59 10.45 1.16 -2.93
N ARG A 60 10.93 -0.07 -3.14
CA ARG A 60 12.26 -0.35 -3.72
C ARG A 60 12.43 0.31 -5.08
N LEU A 61 11.44 0.20 -5.97
CA LEU A 61 11.47 0.76 -7.31
C LEU A 61 11.34 2.28 -7.32
N MET A 62 10.60 2.86 -6.37
CA MET A 62 10.40 4.31 -6.28
C MET A 62 11.46 5.01 -5.41
N ARG A 63 12.28 4.27 -4.66
CA ARG A 63 13.26 4.81 -3.70
C ARG A 63 14.19 5.87 -4.31
N TRP A 64 14.60 5.69 -5.57
CA TRP A 64 15.48 6.64 -6.25
C TRP A 64 14.81 7.99 -6.52
N GLN A 65 13.50 8.02 -6.77
CA GLN A 65 12.74 9.24 -7.03
C GLN A 65 12.42 10.01 -5.74
N TRP A 66 12.25 9.30 -4.62
CA TRP A 66 11.81 9.89 -3.35
C TRP A 66 12.97 10.24 -2.41
N ARG A 67 14.18 9.77 -2.70
CA ARG A 67 15.38 10.21 -1.98
C ARG A 67 15.73 11.64 -2.38
N ARG A 68 15.50 12.58 -1.47
CA ARG A 68 16.13 13.91 -1.55
C ARG A 68 17.64 13.77 -1.38
N PRO A 69 18.47 14.61 -2.03
CA PRO A 69 19.89 14.66 -1.75
C PRO A 69 20.11 14.86 -0.24
N MET A 70 21.04 14.09 0.32
CA MET A 70 21.28 14.01 1.76
C MET A 70 21.69 15.41 2.28
N SER A 71 20.78 16.08 2.97
CA SER A 71 21.11 17.32 3.68
C SER A 71 21.95 16.98 4.91
N GLY A 72 22.99 17.76 5.21
CA GLY A 72 23.88 17.54 6.36
C GLY A 72 23.24 17.71 7.74
N SER A 73 21.94 18.03 7.82
CA SER A 73 21.16 18.16 9.05
C SER A 73 20.04 17.13 9.10
N TRP A 74 19.84 16.50 10.25
CA TRP A 74 18.75 15.56 10.51
C TRP A 74 17.67 16.24 11.36
N ARG A 75 16.40 16.05 11.00
CA ARG A 75 15.27 16.39 11.88
C ARG A 75 14.65 15.10 12.39
N VAL A 76 14.28 15.10 13.66
CA VAL A 76 13.67 13.95 14.33
C VAL A 76 12.34 14.43 14.88
N ASP A 77 11.27 13.77 14.48
CA ASP A 77 9.92 13.97 15.01
C ASP A 77 9.49 12.69 15.73
N GLU A 78 8.80 12.83 16.86
CA GLU A 78 8.25 11.70 17.61
C GLU A 78 6.75 11.57 17.31
N THR A 79 6.29 10.35 17.05
CA THR A 79 4.87 10.07 16.81
C THR A 79 4.45 8.86 17.65
N TYR A 80 3.54 9.07 18.59
CA TYR A 80 2.95 8.01 19.39
C TYR A 80 1.83 7.31 18.63
N ILE A 81 1.95 6.00 18.46
CA ILE A 81 0.96 5.18 17.77
C ILE A 81 0.44 4.13 18.75
N LYS A 82 -0.87 4.11 18.96
CA LYS A 82 -1.54 3.14 19.82
C LYS A 82 -1.60 1.78 19.12
N VAL A 83 -0.86 0.79 19.60
CA VAL A 83 -0.80 -0.55 19.00
C VAL A 83 -1.72 -1.49 19.77
N ARG A 84 -2.74 -2.06 19.10
CA ARG A 84 -3.71 -3.00 19.70
C ARG A 84 -4.36 -2.46 20.99
N GLY A 85 -4.58 -1.15 21.04
CA GLY A 85 -5.19 -0.50 22.20
C GLY A 85 -4.25 -0.21 23.37
N LYS A 86 -2.95 -0.50 23.25
CA LYS A 86 -1.92 -0.17 24.24
C LYS A 86 -1.09 1.03 23.77
N TRP A 87 -0.70 1.88 24.72
CA TRP A 87 0.25 2.97 24.54
C TRP A 87 1.67 2.44 24.73
#